data_AF-A0A958EAB8-F1
#
_entry.id   AF-A0A958EAB8-F1
#
_cell.length_a   1.000
_cell.length_b   1.000
_cell.length_c   1.000
_cell.angle_alpha   90.00
_cell.angle_beta   90.00
_cell.angle_gamma   90.00
#
_symmetry.space_group_name_H-M   'P 1'
#
loop_
_entity.id
_entity.type
_entity.pdbx_description
1 polymer ?
#
loop_
_entity_poly.entity_id
_entity_poly.type
_entity_poly.pdbx_seq_one_letter_code
_entity_poly.pdbx_strand_id
1 'polypeptide(L)' 'MQNIGQIRQAYEENYQKIIDTITAMGGENRIKEHRQKQSTLYRQLRDLQRREHYLDELENRFSGKLN' A
#
# COMPACT_ATOMS: atom_id res chain seq x y z
N MET A 1 11.16 19.77 -1.19
CA MET A 1 11.12 19.06 0.10
C MET A 1 9.74 18.47 0.23
N GLN A 2 9.61 17.15 0.42
CA GLN A 2 8.31 16.55 0.71
C GLN A 2 7.91 16.93 2.14
N ASN A 3 6.72 17.50 2.33
CA ASN A 3 6.17 17.81 3.66
C ASN A 3 5.42 16.56 4.20
N ILE A 4 5.35 16.38 5.52
CA ILE A 4 4.63 15.27 6.16
C ILE A 4 3.17 15.17 5.69
N GLY A 5 2.54 16.30 5.35
CA GLY A 5 1.21 16.32 4.75
C GLY A 5 1.13 15.62 3.39
N GLN A 6 2.17 15.71 2.56
CA GLN A 6 2.22 15.02 1.26
C GLN A 6 2.44 13.51 1.42
N ILE A 7 3.16 13.09 2.47
CA ILE A 7 3.35 11.67 2.79
C ILE A 7 2.01 11.06 3.23
N ARG A 8 1.26 11.76 4.08
CA ARG A 8 -0.07 11.33 4.53
C ARG A 8 -1.07 11.25 3.39
N GLN A 9 -1.10 12.26 2.51
CA GLN A 9 -1.95 12.20 1.31
C GLN A 9 -1.57 11.00 0.43
N ALA A 10 -0.26 10.76 0.22
CA ALA A 10 0.19 9.60 -0.54
C ALA A 10 -0.18 8.27 0.13
N TYR A 11 -0.25 8.23 1.47
CA TYR A 11 -0.69 7.07 2.24
C TYR A 11 -2.17 6.78 2.00
N GLU A 12 -3.04 7.80 2.14
CA GLU A 12 -4.48 7.69 1.89
C GLU A 12 -4.78 7.23 0.46
N GLU A 13 -4.10 7.82 -0.52
CA GLU A 13 -4.22 7.41 -1.93
C GLU A 13 -3.76 5.98 -2.17
N ASN A 14 -2.69 5.53 -1.50
CA ASN A 14 -2.19 4.17 -1.61
C ASN A 14 -3.14 3.16 -0.96
N TYR A 15 -3.66 3.49 0.22
CA TYR A 15 -4.62 2.68 0.96
C TYR A 15 -5.92 2.48 0.17
N GLN A 16 -6.45 3.55 -0.44
CA GLN A 16 -7.63 3.44 -1.30
C GLN A 16 -7.38 2.49 -2.48
N LYS A 17 -6.21 2.58 -3.12
CA LYS A 17 -5.85 1.65 -4.20
C LYS A 17 -5.71 0.20 -3.74
N ILE A 18 -5.24 -0.03 -2.50
CA ILE A 18 -5.20 -1.37 -1.90
C ILE A 18 -6.62 -1.92 -1.79
N ILE A 19 -7.55 -1.14 -1.22
CA ILE A 19 -8.97 -1.52 -1.09
C ILE A 19 -9.59 -1.81 -2.47
N ASP A 20 -9.37 -0.93 -3.45
CA ASP A 20 -9.92 -1.09 -4.80
C ASP A 20 -9.38 -2.36 -5.46
N THR A 21 -8.09 -2.65 -5.28
CA THR A 21 -7.45 -3.85 -5.83
C THR A 21 -8.02 -5.11 -5.16
N ILE A 22 -8.19 -5.11 -3.84
CA ILE A 22 -8.81 -6.22 -3.09
C ILE A 22 -10.26 -6.43 -3.53
N THR A 23 -11.01 -5.34 -3.74
CA THR A 23 -12.38 -5.38 -4.25
C THR A 23 -12.43 -5.96 -5.66
N ALA A 24 -11.51 -5.55 -6.54
CA ALA A 24 -11.38 -6.09 -7.89
C ALA A 24 -10.98 -7.58 -7.93
N MET A 25 -10.27 -8.06 -6.91
CA MET A 25 -10.02 -9.50 -6.71
C MET A 25 -11.25 -10.27 -6.23
N GLY A 26 -12.35 -9.59 -5.90
CA GLY A 26 -13.55 -10.19 -5.33
C GLY A 26 -13.47 -10.39 -3.81
N GLY A 27 -12.67 -9.56 -3.13
CA GLY A 27 -12.52 -9.53 -1.67
C GLY A 27 -11.29 -10.28 -1.15
N GLU A 28 -11.01 -10.11 0.15
CA GLU A 28 -9.82 -10.64 0.81
C GLU A 28 -9.68 -12.17 0.71
N ASN A 29 -10.82 -12.87 0.76
CA ASN A 29 -10.88 -14.33 0.65
C ASN A 29 -10.28 -14.87 -0.65
N ARG A 30 -10.25 -14.06 -1.72
CA ARG A 30 -9.71 -14.44 -3.03
C ARG A 30 -8.24 -14.10 -3.21
N ILE A 31 -7.62 -13.33 -2.28
CA ILE A 31 -6.21 -12.97 -2.38
C ILE A 31 -5.32 -14.21 -2.47
N LYS A 32 -5.64 -15.29 -1.74
CA LYS A 32 -4.87 -16.54 -1.81
C LYS A 32 -4.89 -17.18 -3.20
N GLU A 33 -6.04 -17.15 -3.86
CA GLU A 33 -6.18 -17.65 -5.24
C GLU A 33 -5.38 -16.79 -6.21
N HIS A 34 -5.52 -15.47 -6.10
CA HIS A 34 -4.78 -14.50 -6.91
C HIS A 34 -3.25 -14.59 -6.69
N ARG A 35 -2.81 -14.93 -5.47
CA ARG A 35 -1.42 -15.23 -5.11
C ARG A 35 -0.92 -16.50 -5.78
N GLN A 36 -1.68 -17.59 -5.69
CA GLN A 36 -1.30 -18.87 -6.32
C GLN A 36 -1.16 -18.72 -7.83
N LYS A 37 -2.09 -17.99 -8.46
CA LYS A 37 -2.09 -17.73 -9.90
C LYS A 37 -1.10 -16.64 -10.35
N GLN A 38 -0.41 -15.97 -9.41
CA GLN A 38 0.47 -14.83 -9.70
C GLN A 38 -0.19 -13.78 -10.60
N SER A 39 -1.48 -13.53 -10.35
CA SER A 39 -2.31 -12.65 -11.18
C SER A 39 -1.79 -11.21 -11.19
N THR A 40 -2.14 -10.44 -12.22
CA THR A 40 -1.79 -9.02 -12.31
C THR A 40 -2.30 -8.25 -11.09
N LEU A 41 -3.52 -8.51 -10.63
CA LEU A 41 -4.09 -7.87 -9.44
C LEU A 41 -3.29 -8.18 -8.17
N TYR A 42 -2.79 -9.41 -8.01
CA TYR A 42 -1.93 -9.75 -6.87
C TYR A 42 -0.58 -9.03 -6.93
N ARG A 43 0.01 -8.89 -8.13
CA ARG A 43 1.25 -8.13 -8.30
C ARG A 43 1.05 -6.66 -7.95
N GLN A 44 -0.05 -6.07 -8.43
CA GLN A 44 -0.45 -4.70 -8.09
C GLN A 44 -0.64 -4.52 -6.59
N LEU A 45 -1.36 -5.41 -5.92
CA LEU A 45 -1.51 -5.39 -4.46
C LEU A 45 -0.13 -5.40 -3.77
N ARG A 46 0.77 -6.28 -4.20
CA ARG A 46 2.10 -6.44 -3.59
C ARG A 46 2.98 -5.20 -3.77
N ASP A 47 2.81 -4.48 -4.87
CA ASP A 47 3.55 -3.24 -5.13
C ASP A 47 2.96 -2.07 -4.33
N LEU A 48 1.63 -2.02 -4.18
CA LEU A 48 0.96 -1.07 -3.29
C LEU A 48 1.34 -1.29 -1.82
N GLN A 49 1.41 -2.54 -1.35
CA GLN A 49 1.87 -2.87 0.00
C GLN A 49 3.34 -2.48 0.22
N ARG A 50 4.20 -2.65 -0.80
CA ARG A 50 5.59 -2.19 -0.73
C ARG A 50 5.69 -0.66 -0.66
N ARG A 51 4.82 0.03 -1.39
CA ARG A 51 4.71 1.50 -1.34
C ARG A 51 4.21 1.98 0.02
N GLU A 52 3.24 1.29 0.62
CA GLU A 52 2.74 1.59 1.97
C GLU A 52 3.87 1.54 2.99
N HIS A 53 4.62 0.44 3.04
CA HIS A 53 5.77 0.28 3.94
C HIS A 53 6.83 1.37 3.74
N TYR A 54 7.10 1.76 2.50
CA TYR A 54 8.02 2.85 2.21
C TYR A 54 7.51 4.21 2.73
N LEU A 55 6.20 4.49 2.58
CA LEU A 55 5.59 5.70 3.11
C LEU A 55 5.61 5.72 4.64
N ASP A 56 5.40 4.58 5.30
CA ASP A 56 5.55 4.44 6.76
C ASP A 56 6.99 4.73 7.21
N GLU A 57 7.99 4.17 6.52
CA GLU A 57 9.40 4.49 6.80
C GLU A 57 9.70 5.97 6.64
N LEU A 58 9.16 6.61 5.59
CA LEU A 58 9.33 8.04 5.38
C LEU A 58 8.65 8.83 6.50
N GLU A 59 7.39 8.55 6.84
CA GLU A 59 6.69 9.26 7.92
C GLU A 59 7.44 9.10 9.25
N ASN A 60 7.97 7.92 9.56
CA ASN A 60 8.77 7.68 10.77
C ASN A 60 10.06 8.52 10.79
N ARG A 61 10.74 8.66 9.64
CA ARG A 61 11.94 9.51 9.52
C ARG A 61 11.62 11.00 9.69
N PHE A 62 10.50 11.47 9.12
CA PHE A 62 10.09 12.87 9.21
C PHE A 62 9.42 13.25 10.53
N SER A 63 8.79 12.30 11.23
CA SER A 63 8.17 12.51 12.54
C SER A 63 9.16 12.45 13.71
N GLY A 64 10.44 12.17 13.45
CA GLY A 64 11.48 12.14 14.48
C GLY A 64 11.36 10.96 15.45
N LYS A 65 10.62 9.90 15.10
CA LYS A 65 10.54 8.66 15.90
C LYS A 65 11.79 7.76 15.79
N LEU A 66 12.93 8.33 15.41
CA LEU A 66 14.24 7.75 15.65
C LEU A 66 14.74 8.31 17.00
N ASN A 67 14.38 7.61 18.07
CA ASN A 67 15.21 7.59 19.28
C ASN A 67 16.39 6.64 19.02
#